data_AF-A0A9E5GQH3-F1
#
_entry.id   AF-A0A9E5GQH3-F1
#
_cell.length_a   1.000
_cell.length_b   1.000
_cell.length_c   1.000
_cell.angle_alpha   90.00
_cell.angle_beta   90.00
_cell.angle_gamma   90.00
#
_symmetry.space_group_name_H-M   'P 1'
#
loop_
_entity.id
_entity.type
_entity.pdbx_description
1 polymer ?
#
loop_
_entity_poly.entity_id
_entity_poly.type
_entity_poly.pdbx_seq_one_letter_code
_entity_poly.pdbx_strand_id
1 'polypeptide(L)'
;MNGGISLVEAMRIISTSSDNHALKEIGKDISKFLHAGKPLSYALNRLPDYFDEGDYNVIKAGEASGNLAPILKSLAEEYVFMSDIKNKYISALIYPVILVIFAIVAVVVLFWFVLPEIFSIAADFDTVKMPRMTQVLKDMSDFLINRRQVILGVIG
;
A
#
# COMPACT_ATOMS: atom_id res chain seq x y z
N MET A 1 -4.28 29.47 0.92
CA MET A 1 -4.17 30.84 1.47
C MET A 1 -4.68 31.93 0.52
N ASN A 2 -5.28 31.59 -0.64
CA ASN A 2 -5.78 32.59 -1.61
C ASN A 2 -7.16 33.20 -1.25
N GLY A 3 -7.79 32.75 -0.16
CA GLY A 3 -9.11 33.22 0.30
C GLY A 3 -9.07 34.24 1.45
N GLY A 4 -7.90 34.81 1.77
CA GLY A 4 -7.75 35.81 2.85
C GLY A 4 -7.76 35.25 4.28
N ILE A 5 -7.93 33.93 4.46
CA ILE A 5 -7.84 33.27 5.76
C ILE A 5 -6.39 33.05 6.20
N SER A 6 -6.13 33.22 7.50
CA SER A 6 -4.81 32.99 8.09
C SER A 6 -4.43 31.51 8.06
N LEU A 7 -3.12 31.22 8.13
CA LEU A 7 -2.61 29.85 8.20
C LEU A 7 -3.16 29.10 9.43
N VAL A 8 -3.29 29.80 10.55
CA VAL A 8 -3.85 29.28 11.81
C VAL A 8 -5.29 28.81 11.60
N GLU A 9 -6.10 29.63 10.93
CA GLU A 9 -7.51 29.34 10.65
C GLU A 9 -7.64 28.19 9.64
N ALA A 10 -6.79 28.14 8.62
CA ALA A 10 -6.76 27.03 7.68
C ALA A 10 -6.47 25.69 8.40
N MET A 11 -5.50 25.66 9.31
CA MET A 11 -5.18 24.46 10.10
C MET A 11 -6.31 24.09 11.06
N ARG A 12 -6.98 25.08 11.66
CA ARG A 12 -8.16 24.86 12.50
C ARG A 12 -9.29 24.19 11.70
N ILE A 13 -9.59 24.69 10.50
CA ILE A 13 -10.60 24.10 9.61
C ILE A 13 -10.25 22.64 9.28
N ILE A 14 -8.99 22.36 8.92
CA ILE A 14 -8.54 20.98 8.67
C ILE A 14 -8.77 20.08 9.89
N SER A 15 -8.45 20.58 11.09
CA SER A 15 -8.61 19.82 12.33
C SER A 15 -10.06 19.46 12.67
N THR A 16 -11.04 20.28 12.24
CA THR A 16 -12.46 20.09 12.56
C THR A 16 -13.27 19.47 11.43
N SER A 17 -12.87 19.68 10.18
CA SER A 17 -13.68 19.36 8.99
C SER A 17 -13.18 18.16 8.18
N SER A 18 -11.99 17.61 8.48
CA SER A 18 -11.51 16.40 7.81
C SER A 18 -12.29 15.15 8.26
N ASP A 19 -12.49 14.16 7.39
CA ASP A 19 -13.01 12.85 7.81
C ASP A 19 -11.89 11.91 8.32
N ASN A 20 -10.64 12.21 7.99
CA ASN A 20 -9.50 11.40 8.38
C ASN A 20 -8.99 11.79 9.77
N HIS A 21 -9.03 10.85 10.72
CA HIS A 21 -8.57 11.06 12.10
C HIS A 21 -7.11 11.53 12.17
N ALA A 22 -6.21 11.00 11.32
CA ALA A 22 -4.82 11.44 11.29
C ALA A 22 -4.69 12.90 10.87
N LEU A 23 -5.45 13.34 9.85
CA LEU A 23 -5.46 14.73 9.42
C LEU A 23 -6.04 15.67 10.49
N LYS A 24 -7.01 15.21 11.27
CA LYS A 24 -7.53 15.97 12.42
C LYS A 24 -6.44 16.23 13.45
N GLU A 25 -5.73 15.19 13.86
CA GLU A 25 -4.67 15.29 14.87
C GLU A 25 -3.48 16.11 14.35
N ILE A 26 -3.04 15.89 13.10
CA ILE A 26 -2.00 16.70 12.45
C ILE A 26 -2.39 18.18 12.43
N GLY A 27 -3.61 18.51 11.97
CA GLY A 27 -4.09 19.88 11.91
C GLY A 27 -4.17 20.55 13.29
N LYS A 28 -4.58 19.79 14.31
CA LYS A 28 -4.65 20.23 15.70
C LYS A 28 -3.27 20.52 16.29
N ASP A 29 -2.30 19.64 16.07
CA ASP A 29 -0.93 19.81 16.55
C ASP A 29 -0.25 21.00 15.88
N ILE A 30 -0.37 21.12 14.55
CA ILE A 30 0.16 22.27 13.83
C ILE A 30 -0.51 23.57 14.31
N SER A 31 -1.84 23.58 14.44
CA SER A 31 -2.58 24.75 14.93
C SER A 31 -2.11 25.18 16.32
N LYS A 32 -1.87 24.22 17.24
CA LYS A 32 -1.35 24.49 18.59
C LYS A 32 0.00 25.22 18.57
N PHE A 33 0.93 24.79 17.71
CA PHE A 33 2.25 25.44 17.59
C PHE A 33 2.15 26.83 16.97
N LEU A 34 1.32 27.00 15.94
CA LEU A 34 1.12 28.29 15.30
C LEU A 34 0.48 29.32 16.25
N HIS A 35 -0.51 28.92 17.06
CA HIS A 35 -1.10 29.77 18.10
C HIS A 35 -0.08 30.20 19.17
N ALA A 36 0.92 29.36 19.45
CA ALA A 36 2.02 29.68 20.35
C ALA A 36 3.11 30.57 19.71
N GLY A 37 2.88 31.07 18.49
CA GLY A 37 3.82 31.92 17.75
C GLY A 37 5.03 31.18 17.20
N LYS A 38 4.98 29.84 17.12
CA LYS A 38 6.03 29.05 16.48
C LYS A 38 5.85 29.07 14.95
N PRO A 39 6.95 29.05 14.19
CA PRO A 39 6.87 28.94 12.73
C PRO A 39 6.29 27.59 12.31
N LEU A 40 5.68 27.53 11.12
CA LEU A 40 5.15 26.32 10.51
C LEU A 40 6.24 25.25 10.35
N SER A 41 7.44 25.64 9.92
CA SER A 41 8.59 24.72 9.81
C SER A 41 8.88 24.00 11.14
N TYR A 42 8.74 24.69 12.28
CA TYR A 42 8.90 24.07 13.60
C TYR A 42 7.80 23.05 13.91
N ALA A 43 6.55 23.34 13.53
CA ALA A 43 5.43 22.43 13.75
C ALA A 43 5.59 21.16 12.90
N LEU A 44 5.98 21.29 11.64
CA LEU A 44 6.14 20.17 10.72
C LEU A 44 7.32 19.27 11.07
N ASN A 45 8.42 19.83 11.56
CA ASN A 45 9.59 19.05 12.01
C ASN A 45 9.28 18.10 13.18
N ARG A 46 8.19 18.34 13.92
CA ARG A 46 7.70 17.44 14.99
C ARG A 46 6.79 16.32 14.49
N LEU A 47 6.53 16.28 13.20
CA LEU A 47 5.70 15.29 12.53
C LEU A 47 6.50 14.55 11.44
N PRO A 48 7.64 13.92 11.78
CA PRO A 48 8.53 13.29 10.79
C PRO A 48 7.92 12.09 10.09
N ASP A 49 6.86 11.50 10.65
CA ASP A 49 6.11 10.41 10.02
C ASP A 49 5.30 10.87 8.80
N TYR A 50 5.08 12.18 8.65
CA TYR A 50 4.21 12.76 7.62
C TYR A 50 4.93 13.75 6.70
N PHE A 51 5.99 14.41 7.18
CA PHE A 51 6.75 15.41 6.44
C PHE A 51 8.23 15.08 6.52
N ASP A 52 8.88 15.04 5.36
CA ASP A 52 10.31 14.72 5.28
C ASP A 52 11.19 15.97 5.51
N GLU A 53 12.50 15.76 5.54
CA GLU A 53 13.45 16.86 5.70
C GLU A 53 13.42 17.85 4.52
N GLY A 54 13.06 17.38 3.32
CA GLY A 54 12.90 18.21 2.13
C GLY A 54 11.76 19.22 2.31
N ASP A 55 10.59 18.73 2.71
CA ASP A 55 9.40 19.52 3.01
C ASP A 55 9.71 20.62 4.03
N TYR A 56 10.38 20.24 5.12
CA TYR A 56 10.82 21.16 6.15
C TYR A 56 11.71 22.28 5.60
N ASN A 57 12.72 21.92 4.81
CA ASN A 57 13.71 22.87 4.31
C ASN A 57 13.09 23.90 3.35
N VAL A 58 12.23 23.45 2.46
CA VAL A 58 11.56 24.34 1.49
C VAL A 58 10.56 25.25 2.20
N ILE A 59 9.80 24.73 3.17
CA ILE A 59 8.87 25.54 3.97
C ILE A 59 9.62 26.57 4.82
N LYS A 60 10.72 26.20 5.46
CA LYS A 60 11.57 27.12 6.23
C LYS A 60 12.10 28.26 5.37
N ALA A 61 12.52 27.97 4.14
CA ALA A 61 12.95 28.98 3.18
C ALA A 61 11.78 29.89 2.73
N GLY A 62 10.59 29.31 2.54
CA GLY A 62 9.35 30.04 2.26
C GLY A 62 8.94 30.98 3.39
N GLU A 63 9.07 30.55 4.65
CA GLU A 63 8.79 31.39 5.81
C GLU A 63 9.80 32.54 5.95
N ALA A 64 11.10 32.26 5.80
CA ALA A 64 12.15 33.27 5.91
C ALA A 64 12.06 34.34 4.81
N SER A 65 11.57 33.97 3.62
CA SER A 65 11.40 34.87 2.48
C SER A 65 10.01 35.52 2.40
N GLY A 66 9.09 35.16 3.31
CA GLY A 66 7.69 35.63 3.27
C GLY A 66 6.85 35.04 2.13
N ASN A 67 7.38 34.09 1.37
CA ASN A 67 6.74 33.47 0.20
C ASN A 67 6.13 32.11 0.53
N LEU A 68 5.51 31.95 1.70
CA LEU A 68 4.98 30.66 2.14
C LEU A 68 3.83 30.15 1.26
N ALA A 69 2.94 31.03 0.80
CA ALA A 69 1.79 30.65 -0.01
C ALA A 69 2.14 29.94 -1.34
N PRO A 70 3.03 30.48 -2.20
CA PRO A 70 3.45 29.79 -3.42
C PRO A 70 4.22 28.49 -3.13
N ILE A 71 5.02 28.45 -2.05
CA ILE A 71 5.73 27.23 -1.65
C ILE A 71 4.75 26.11 -1.27
N LEU A 72 3.77 26.39 -0.40
CA LEU A 72 2.76 25.41 -0.03
C LEU A 72 1.91 24.96 -1.23
N LYS A 73 1.69 25.85 -2.21
CA LYS A 73 1.00 25.49 -3.45
C LYS A 73 1.84 24.52 -4.29
N SER A 74 3.13 24.81 -4.50
CA SER A 74 4.04 23.92 -5.23
C SER A 74 4.12 22.54 -4.57
N LEU A 75 4.20 22.51 -3.25
CA LEU A 75 4.27 21.26 -2.50
C LEU A 75 2.97 20.45 -2.60
N ALA A 76 1.82 21.13 -2.57
CA ALA A 76 0.53 20.47 -2.79
C ALA A 76 0.42 19.88 -4.21
N GLU A 77 0.89 20.60 -5.23
CA GLU A 77 0.93 20.11 -6.62
C GLU A 77 1.83 18.87 -6.76
N GLU A 78 2.98 18.86 -6.08
CA GLU A 78 3.89 17.72 -6.03
C GLU A 78 3.24 16.48 -5.40
N TYR A 79 2.61 16.62 -4.23
CA TYR A 79 1.95 15.47 -3.58
C TYR A 79 0.75 14.94 -4.37
N VAL A 80 -0.02 15.82 -5.00
CA VAL A 80 -1.12 15.40 -5.89
C VAL A 80 -0.56 14.59 -7.06
N PHE A 81 0.51 15.07 -7.69
CA PHE A 81 1.17 14.37 -8.78
C PHE A 81 1.72 13.00 -8.36
N MET A 82 2.38 12.91 -7.21
CA MET A 82 2.89 11.63 -6.67
C MET A 82 1.75 10.65 -6.35
N SER A 83 0.64 11.14 -5.77
CA SER A 83 -0.56 10.36 -5.50
C SER A 83 -1.16 9.80 -6.80
N ASP A 84 -1.27 10.63 -7.84
CA ASP A 84 -1.80 10.22 -9.14
C ASP A 84 -0.94 9.15 -9.82
N ILE A 85 0.39 9.29 -9.76
CA ILE A 85 1.32 8.27 -10.24
C ILE A 85 1.11 6.96 -9.49
N LYS A 86 1.07 7.01 -8.16
CA LYS A 86 0.88 5.82 -7.32
C LYS A 86 -0.44 5.13 -7.64
N ASN A 87 -1.53 5.89 -7.75
CA ASN A 87 -2.85 5.36 -8.08
C ASN A 87 -2.88 4.73 -9.47
N LYS A 88 -2.23 5.35 -10.45
CA LYS A 88 -2.08 4.78 -11.80
C LYS A 88 -1.29 3.48 -11.80
N TYR A 89 -0.21 3.41 -11.03
CA TYR A 89 0.60 2.19 -10.87
C TYR A 89 -0.20 1.06 -10.22
N ILE A 90 -0.88 1.34 -9.11
CA ILE A 90 -1.74 0.36 -8.42
C ILE A 90 -2.83 -0.14 -9.38
N SER A 91 -3.52 0.78 -10.06
CA SER A 91 -4.61 0.44 -10.98
C SER A 91 -4.14 -0.45 -12.14
N ALA A 92 -2.94 -0.22 -12.66
CA ALA A 92 -2.35 -1.04 -13.72
C ALA A 92 -2.00 -2.47 -13.25
N LEU A 93 -1.71 -2.66 -11.95
CA LEU A 93 -1.36 -3.96 -11.39
C LEU A 93 -2.56 -4.79 -10.92
N ILE A 94 -3.72 -4.18 -10.71
CA ILE A 94 -4.92 -4.90 -10.23
C ILE A 94 -5.26 -6.08 -11.15
N TYR A 95 -5.30 -5.87 -12.47
CA TYR A 95 -5.65 -6.93 -13.41
C TYR A 95 -4.62 -8.08 -13.43
N PRO A 96 -3.30 -7.83 -13.58
CA PRO A 96 -2.28 -8.87 -13.46
C PRO A 96 -2.34 -9.65 -12.14
N VAL A 97 -2.51 -8.97 -11.00
CA VAL A 97 -2.55 -9.60 -9.68
C VAL A 97 -3.75 -10.53 -9.56
N ILE A 98 -4.93 -10.09 -9.99
CA ILE A 98 -6.14 -10.92 -10.00
C ILE A 98 -5.90 -12.19 -10.84
N LEU A 99 -5.38 -12.05 -12.06
CA LEU A 99 -5.13 -13.20 -12.94
C LEU A 99 -4.16 -14.20 -12.32
N VAL A 100 -3.07 -13.73 -11.71
CA VAL A 100 -2.09 -14.57 -11.02
C VAL A 100 -2.73 -15.32 -9.85
N ILE A 101 -3.57 -14.65 -9.04
CA ILE A 101 -4.30 -15.28 -7.94
C ILE A 101 -5.21 -16.40 -8.48
N PHE A 102 -6.00 -16.13 -9.53
CA PHE A 102 -6.85 -17.14 -10.15
C PHE A 102 -6.06 -18.33 -10.70
N ALA A 103 -4.92 -18.08 -11.34
CA ALA A 103 -4.04 -19.13 -11.85
C ALA A 103 -3.49 -20.01 -10.73
N ILE A 104 -3.03 -19.40 -9.62
CA ILE A 104 -2.55 -20.13 -8.44
C ILE A 104 -3.67 -20.99 -7.85
N VAL A 105 -4.86 -20.43 -7.67
CA VAL A 105 -6.02 -21.17 -7.15
C VAL A 105 -6.38 -22.35 -8.05
N ALA A 106 -6.41 -22.15 -9.37
CA ALA A 106 -6.71 -23.22 -10.33
C ALA A 106 -5.69 -24.35 -10.26
N VAL A 107 -4.39 -24.04 -10.17
CA VAL A 107 -3.33 -25.03 -10.00
C VAL A 107 -3.50 -25.78 -8.68
N VAL A 108 -3.74 -25.07 -7.56
CA VAL A 108 -3.95 -25.72 -6.26
C VAL A 108 -5.15 -26.68 -6.31
N VAL A 109 -6.27 -26.28 -6.91
CA VAL A 109 -7.45 -27.15 -7.06
C VAL A 109 -7.12 -28.38 -7.91
N LEU A 110 -6.37 -28.22 -9.01
CA LEU A 110 -5.96 -29.31 -9.87
C LEU A 110 -5.11 -30.34 -9.10
N PHE A 111 -4.13 -29.87 -8.33
CA PHE A 111 -3.24 -30.76 -7.57
C PHE A 111 -3.91 -31.38 -6.35
N TRP A 112 -4.84 -30.68 -5.70
CA TRP A 112 -5.45 -31.16 -4.45
C TRP A 112 -6.67 -32.07 -4.68
N PHE A 113 -7.48 -31.80 -5.70
CA PHE A 113 -8.70 -32.57 -5.96
C PHE A 113 -8.59 -33.44 -7.20
N VAL A 114 -8.15 -32.86 -8.33
CA VAL A 114 -8.25 -33.53 -9.64
C VAL A 114 -7.19 -34.61 -9.82
N LEU A 115 -5.91 -34.30 -9.56
CA LEU A 115 -4.82 -35.26 -9.75
C LEU A 115 -4.93 -36.51 -8.85
N PRO A 116 -5.26 -36.41 -7.55
CA PRO A 116 -5.42 -37.58 -6.70
C PRO A 116 -6.54 -38.51 -7.18
N GLU A 117 -7.65 -37.94 -7.68
CA GLU A 117 -8.77 -38.73 -8.22
C GLU A 117 -8.35 -39.49 -9.49
N ILE A 118 -7.63 -38.83 -10.41
CA ILE A 118 -7.06 -39.48 -11.59
C ILE A 118 -6.10 -40.60 -11.20
N PHE A 119 -5.22 -40.38 -10.22
CA PHE A 119 -4.28 -41.42 -9.78
C PHE A 119 -4.96 -42.57 -9.05
N SER A 120 -6.04 -42.31 -8.30
CA SER A 120 -6.85 -43.35 -7.66
C SER A 120 -7.50 -44.25 -8.71
N ILE A 121 -8.13 -43.65 -9.72
CA ILE A 121 -8.75 -44.39 -10.83
C ILE A 121 -7.70 -45.18 -11.61
N ALA A 122 -6.54 -44.58 -11.88
CA ALA A 122 -5.45 -45.25 -12.60
C ALA A 122 -4.83 -46.42 -11.80
N ALA A 123 -4.83 -46.36 -10.47
CA ALA A 123 -4.34 -47.43 -9.61
C ALA A 123 -5.24 -48.68 -9.63
N ASP A 124 -6.53 -48.52 -9.89
CA ASP A 124 -7.47 -49.64 -10.02
C ASP A 124 -7.24 -50.44 -11.33
N PHE A 125 -6.54 -49.87 -12.32
CA PHE A 125 -6.10 -50.54 -13.55
C PHE A 125 -4.68 -51.10 -13.39
N ASP A 126 -4.57 -52.26 -12.75
CA ASP A 126 -3.34 -52.95 -12.26
C ASP A 126 -2.30 -53.40 -13.32
N THR A 127 -2.20 -52.76 -14.50
CA THR A 127 -1.37 -53.28 -15.63
C THR A 127 -0.39 -52.31 -16.29
N VAL A 128 -0.22 -51.08 -15.81
CA VAL A 128 0.84 -50.21 -16.35
C VAL A 128 1.64 -49.61 -15.22
N LYS A 129 2.87 -50.13 -15.01
CA LYS A 129 3.91 -49.45 -14.22
C LYS A 129 3.98 -48.00 -14.71
N MET A 130 3.60 -47.06 -13.84
CA MET A 130 3.59 -45.63 -14.18
C MET A 130 4.95 -45.25 -14.78
N PRO A 131 4.99 -44.75 -16.03
CA PRO A 131 6.22 -44.30 -16.65
C PRO A 131 6.91 -43.27 -15.75
N ARG A 132 8.25 -43.26 -15.74
CA ARG A 132 9.04 -42.38 -14.83
C ARG A 132 8.66 -40.90 -14.92
N MET A 133 8.16 -40.43 -16.07
CA MET A 133 7.68 -39.06 -16.25
C MET A 133 6.43 -38.74 -15.42
N THR A 134 5.54 -39.70 -15.19
CA THR A 134 4.36 -39.54 -14.34
C THR A 134 4.71 -39.58 -12.85
N GLN A 135 5.78 -40.29 -12.48
CA GLN A 135 6.30 -40.31 -11.11
C GLN A 135 6.87 -38.95 -10.69
N VAL A 136 7.57 -38.25 -11.58
CA VAL A 136 8.03 -36.87 -11.33
C VAL A 136 6.84 -35.92 -11.05
N LEU A 137 5.74 -36.05 -11.81
CA LEU A 137 4.53 -35.27 -11.57
C LEU A 137 3.87 -35.60 -10.23
N LYS A 138 3.88 -36.88 -9.84
CA LYS A 138 3.40 -37.32 -8.52
C LYS A 138 4.27 -36.76 -7.39
N ASP A 139 5.59 -36.79 -7.53
CA ASP A 139 6.51 -36.23 -6.53
C ASP A 139 6.33 -34.70 -6.39
N MET A 140 6.05 -33.99 -7.48
CA MET A 140 5.69 -32.56 -7.45
C MET A 140 4.34 -32.32 -6.75
N SER A 141 3.36 -33.18 -7.01
CA SER A 141 2.05 -33.14 -6.35
C SER A 141 2.17 -33.38 -4.85
N ASP A 142 2.91 -34.41 -4.46
CA ASP A 142 3.16 -34.75 -3.06
C ASP A 142 3.95 -33.64 -2.36
N PHE A 143 4.89 -32.97 -3.03
CA PHE A 143 5.57 -31.79 -2.48
C PHE A 143 4.60 -30.61 -2.20
N LEU A 144 3.63 -30.36 -3.10
CA LEU A 144 2.63 -29.30 -2.92
C LEU A 144 1.61 -29.65 -1.82
N ILE A 145 1.20 -30.92 -1.71
CA ILE A 145 0.21 -31.40 -0.73
C ILE A 145 0.83 -31.55 0.67
N ASN A 146 2.05 -32.11 0.77
CA ASN A 146 2.67 -32.47 2.05
C ASN A 146 3.18 -31.24 2.84
N ARG A 147 3.17 -30.04 2.24
CA ARG A 147 3.53 -28.77 2.89
C ARG A 147 2.33 -27.88 3.22
N ARG A 148 1.25 -28.48 3.73
CA ARG A 148 0.00 -27.82 4.18
C ARG A 148 0.19 -26.54 5.00
N GLN A 149 1.27 -26.43 5.78
CA GLN A 149 1.54 -25.26 6.66
C GLN A 149 2.08 -24.03 5.92
N VAL A 150 2.74 -24.20 4.77
CA VAL A 150 3.35 -23.07 4.04
C VAL A 150 2.31 -22.31 3.24
N ILE A 151 1.32 -22.99 2.66
CA ILE A 151 0.23 -22.34 1.89
C ILE A 151 -0.76 -21.65 2.84
N LEU A 152 -1.10 -22.27 3.97
CA LEU A 152 -1.95 -21.63 5.00
C LEU A 152 -1.27 -20.43 5.67
N GLY A 153 0.05 -20.43 5.82
CA GLY A 153 0.80 -19.27 6.36
C GLY A 153 1.05 -18.13 5.37
N VAL A 154 0.75 -18.32 4.09
CA VAL A 154 0.83 -17.26 3.05
C VAL A 154 -0.54 -16.61 2.80
N ILE A 155 -1.62 -17.30 3.16
CA ILE A 155 -3.02 -16.82 3.03
C ILE A 155 -3.56 -16.28 4.37
N GLY A 156 -3.01 -16.71 5.51
CA GLY A 156 -3.32 -16.22 6.86
C GLY A 156 -2.46 -15.06 7.32
#